data_AF-A0A1Q4A9B6-F1
#
_entry.id   AF-A0A1Q4A9B6-F1
#
_cell.length_a   1.000
_cell.length_b   1.000
_cell.length_c   1.000
_cell.angle_alpha   90.00
_cell.angle_beta   90.00
_cell.angle_gamma   90.00
#
_symmetry.space_group_name_H-M   'P 1'
#
loop_
_entity.id
_entity.type
_entity.pdbx_description
1 polymer ?
#
loop_
_entity_poly.entity_id
_entity_poly.type
_entity_poly.pdbx_seq_one_letter_code
_entity_poly.pdbx_strand_id
1 'polypeptide(L)'
;MMANTGIPVLTSGESLSSRIPVAASEASAEYAVAREAEVFAMTEALKFQDAVPSVAALSLAGIIAKLDMIVGADRDIGDPTDFPWPHIASVLLDLKALAGDLPAYRPDRTITRADVARHWSQAIKLVTALSDEDSQRNAPVF
;
A
#
# COMPACT_ATOMS: atom_id res chain seq x y z
N MET A 1 -41.21 -55.26 -17.33
CA MET A 1 -41.12 -54.08 -16.44
C MET A 1 -39.83 -53.35 -16.79
N MET A 2 -39.92 -52.30 -17.62
CA MET A 2 -38.80 -51.43 -17.96
C MET A 2 -39.23 -50.01 -17.63
N ALA A 3 -38.53 -49.34 -16.72
CA ALA A 3 -38.76 -47.95 -16.37
C ALA A 3 -37.71 -47.10 -17.09
N ASN A 4 -38.17 -46.24 -17.98
CA ASN A 4 -37.38 -45.29 -18.73
C ASN A 4 -37.39 -43.97 -17.95
N THR A 5 -36.26 -43.58 -17.35
CA THR A 5 -36.13 -42.29 -16.64
C THR A 5 -35.83 -41.19 -17.64
N GLY A 6 -36.89 -40.54 -18.14
CA GLY A 6 -36.78 -39.34 -18.96
C GLY A 6 -36.30 -38.14 -18.13
N ILE A 7 -35.22 -37.52 -18.57
CA ILE A 7 -34.75 -36.20 -18.10
C ILE A 7 -35.68 -35.14 -18.71
N PRO A 8 -36.37 -34.31 -17.90
CA PRO A 8 -37.07 -33.15 -18.43
C PRO A 8 -36.06 -32.04 -18.73
N VAL A 9 -35.72 -31.94 -20.01
CA VAL A 9 -35.13 -30.76 -20.65
C VAL A 9 -36.12 -29.60 -20.50
N LEU A 10 -35.75 -28.55 -19.77
CA LEU A 10 -36.50 -27.30 -19.72
C LEU A 10 -36.03 -26.39 -20.86
N THR A 11 -36.93 -26.14 -21.80
CA THR A 11 -36.82 -25.09 -22.82
C THR A 11 -37.56 -23.83 -22.36
N SER A 12 -37.03 -22.69 -22.81
CA SER A 12 -37.69 -21.40 -22.99
C SER A 12 -38.04 -20.54 -21.78
N GLY A 13 -37.28 -19.44 -21.67
CA GLY A 13 -37.87 -18.11 -21.71
C GLY A 13 -38.11 -17.43 -20.37
N GLU A 14 -37.13 -16.66 -19.91
CA GLU A 14 -37.38 -15.30 -19.43
C GLU A 14 -36.05 -14.54 -19.39
N SER A 15 -35.98 -13.49 -20.21
CA SER A 15 -34.96 -12.45 -20.11
C SER A 15 -35.18 -11.71 -18.79
N LEU A 16 -34.60 -12.24 -17.72
CA LEU A 16 -34.35 -11.42 -16.54
C LEU A 16 -33.23 -10.48 -16.93
N SER A 17 -33.64 -9.27 -17.33
CA SER A 17 -32.81 -8.07 -17.26
C SER A 17 -32.00 -8.15 -15.97
N SER A 18 -30.72 -8.49 -16.12
CA SER A 18 -29.78 -8.58 -15.02
C SER A 18 -29.57 -7.16 -14.53
N ARG A 19 -30.44 -6.71 -13.62
CA ARG A 19 -30.13 -5.63 -12.70
C ARG A 19 -29.04 -6.16 -11.79
N ILE A 20 -27.81 -6.08 -12.26
CA ILE A 20 -26.65 -6.10 -11.38
C ILE A 20 -26.89 -4.96 -10.38
N PRO A 21 -26.98 -5.24 -9.08
CA PRO A 21 -27.39 -4.24 -8.10
C PRO A 21 -26.32 -3.15 -8.01
N VAL A 22 -26.75 -1.90 -7.94
CA VAL A 22 -25.91 -0.69 -7.73
C VAL A 22 -24.87 -0.88 -6.62
N ALA A 23 -25.18 -1.70 -5.60
CA ALA A 23 -24.28 -2.10 -4.53
C ALA A 23 -22.99 -2.82 -4.98
N ALA A 24 -23.01 -3.59 -6.08
CA ALA A 24 -21.80 -4.21 -6.62
C ALA A 24 -20.88 -3.19 -7.32
N SER A 25 -21.47 -2.14 -7.91
CA SER A 25 -20.74 -1.04 -8.52
C SER A 25 -20.12 -0.12 -7.46
N GLU A 26 -20.85 0.19 -6.38
CA GLU A 26 -20.34 0.99 -5.25
C GLU A 26 -19.21 0.27 -4.51
N ALA A 27 -19.36 -1.03 -4.22
CA ALA A 27 -18.30 -1.83 -3.61
C ALA A 27 -17.03 -1.90 -4.49
N SER A 28 -17.18 -1.88 -5.82
CA SER A 28 -16.03 -1.83 -6.75
C SER A 28 -15.34 -0.46 -6.73
N ALA A 29 -16.10 0.63 -6.54
CA ALA A 29 -15.57 1.99 -6.45
C ALA A 29 -14.83 2.23 -5.12
N GLU A 30 -15.41 1.78 -4.00
CA GLU A 30 -14.76 1.85 -2.69
C GLU A 30 -13.45 1.04 -2.66
N TYR A 31 -13.46 -0.15 -3.27
CA TYR A 31 -12.26 -0.96 -3.42
C TYR A 31 -11.18 -0.26 -4.26
N ALA A 32 -11.56 0.35 -5.38
CA ALA A 32 -10.62 1.11 -6.21
C ALA A 32 -9.98 2.28 -5.45
N VAL A 33 -10.80 3.02 -4.67
CA VAL A 33 -10.32 4.11 -3.80
C VAL A 33 -9.40 3.58 -2.71
N ALA A 34 -9.75 2.47 -2.04
CA ALA A 34 -8.90 1.89 -1.00
C ALA A 34 -7.55 1.43 -1.56
N ARG A 35 -7.56 0.73 -2.70
CA ARG A 35 -6.34 0.30 -3.40
C ARG A 35 -5.44 1.49 -3.73
N GLU A 36 -6.02 2.57 -4.24
CA GLU A 36 -5.24 3.75 -4.60
C GLU A 36 -4.73 4.50 -3.36
N ALA A 37 -5.51 4.56 -2.28
CA ALA A 37 -5.07 5.13 -1.01
C ALA A 37 -3.86 4.37 -0.43
N GLU A 38 -3.85 3.03 -0.55
CA GLU A 38 -2.70 2.20 -0.18
C GLU A 38 -1.46 2.52 -1.03
N VAL A 39 -1.62 2.67 -2.36
CA VAL A 39 -0.53 3.06 -3.26
C VAL A 39 0.03 4.43 -2.89
N PHE A 40 -0.82 5.42 -2.60
CA PHE A 40 -0.38 6.73 -2.14
C PHE A 40 0.40 6.66 -0.83
N ALA A 41 -0.10 5.92 0.16
CA ALA A 41 0.56 5.77 1.45
C ALA A 41 1.93 5.10 1.31
N MET A 42 2.01 4.00 0.55
CA MET A 42 3.27 3.30 0.30
C MET A 42 4.27 4.18 -0.46
N THR A 43 3.80 4.92 -1.46
CA THR A 43 4.63 5.81 -2.26
C THR A 43 5.18 6.97 -1.44
N GLU A 44 4.37 7.58 -0.55
CA GLU A 44 4.91 8.61 0.37
C GLU A 44 5.93 8.01 1.33
N ALA A 45 5.69 6.82 1.89
CA ALA A 45 6.66 6.15 2.76
C ALA A 45 8.00 5.87 2.06
N LEU A 46 7.98 5.40 0.81
CA LEU A 46 9.18 5.20 -0.01
C LEU A 46 9.92 6.51 -0.29
N LYS A 47 9.20 7.57 -0.66
CA LYS A 47 9.79 8.90 -0.85
C LYS A 47 10.46 9.42 0.42
N PHE A 48 9.88 9.16 1.59
CA PHE A 48 10.52 9.50 2.86
C PHE A 48 11.81 8.72 3.05
N GLN A 49 11.81 7.40 2.82
CA GLN A 49 13.01 6.56 2.92
C GLN A 49 14.11 7.04 1.96
N ASP A 50 13.78 7.36 0.71
CA ASP A 50 14.72 7.89 -0.29
C ASP A 50 15.32 9.24 0.12
N ALA A 51 14.58 10.04 0.89
CA ALA A 51 15.06 11.33 1.38
C ALA A 51 15.99 11.18 2.60
N VAL A 52 15.83 10.15 3.45
CA VAL A 52 16.59 9.97 4.70
C VAL A 52 18.11 10.07 4.51
N PRO A 53 18.74 9.47 3.48
CA PRO A 53 20.18 9.61 3.25
C PRO A 53 20.64 11.07 3.18
N SER A 54 19.87 11.94 2.53
CA SER A 54 20.22 13.35 2.31
C SER A 54 20.05 14.25 3.54
N VAL A 55 19.26 13.83 4.53
CA VAL A 55 18.97 14.62 5.74
C VAL A 55 20.12 14.50 6.73
N ALA A 56 20.80 15.58 7.09
CA ALA A 56 21.86 15.52 8.10
C ALA A 56 21.31 15.06 9.47
N ALA A 57 22.01 14.14 10.13
CA ALA A 57 21.70 13.80 11.52
C ALA A 57 22.22 14.90 12.44
N LEU A 58 21.32 15.57 13.17
CA LEU A 58 21.67 16.66 14.10
C LEU A 58 21.89 16.18 15.54
N SER A 59 21.77 14.88 15.79
CA SER A 59 21.91 14.27 17.11
C SER A 59 22.45 12.85 17.02
N LEU A 60 23.01 12.34 18.12
CA LEU A 60 23.45 10.95 18.22
C LEU A 60 22.29 9.95 18.07
N ALA A 61 21.11 10.28 18.59
CA ALA A 61 19.90 9.51 18.34
C ALA A 61 19.54 9.46 16.85
N GLY A 62 19.72 10.56 16.11
CA GLY A 62 19.53 10.59 14.66
C GLY A 62 20.55 9.73 13.90
N ILE A 63 21.80 9.67 14.38
CA ILE A 63 22.82 8.77 13.83
C ILE A 63 22.41 7.30 14.06
N ILE A 64 22.04 6.95 15.29
CA ILE A 64 21.59 5.61 15.66
C ILE A 64 20.38 5.21 14.82
N ALA A 65 19.40 6.11 14.62
CA ALA A 65 18.20 5.84 13.83
C ALA A 65 18.52 5.51 12.37
N LYS A 66 19.46 6.24 11.77
CA LYS A 66 19.92 5.94 10.40
C LYS A 66 20.60 4.57 10.34
N LEU A 67 21.49 4.26 11.28
CA LEU A 67 22.19 2.97 11.29
C LEU A 67 21.24 1.79 11.55
N ASP A 68 20.26 1.93 12.45
CA ASP A 68 19.18 0.95 12.66
C ASP A 68 18.39 0.71 11.37
N MET A 69 18.04 1.79 10.65
CA MET A 69 17.33 1.68 9.37
C MET A 69 18.15 0.91 8.32
N ILE A 70 19.45 1.21 8.21
CA ILE A 70 20.35 0.57 7.25
C ILE A 70 20.53 -0.92 7.59
N VAL A 71 20.80 -1.28 8.86
CA VAL A 71 20.93 -2.68 9.30
C VAL A 71 19.61 -3.46 9.17
N GLY A 72 18.47 -2.78 9.37
CA GLY A 72 17.14 -3.38 9.20
C GLY A 72 16.74 -3.59 7.74
N ALA A 73 17.25 -2.78 6.81
CA ALA A 73 16.92 -2.85 5.39
C ALA A 73 17.67 -3.98 4.65
N ASP A 74 18.86 -4.38 5.12
CA ASP A 74 19.80 -5.16 4.30
C ASP A 74 19.96 -6.64 4.67
N ARG A 75 18.96 -7.26 5.31
CA ARG A 75 19.06 -8.70 5.62
C ARG A 75 18.95 -9.61 4.38
N ASP A 76 18.62 -9.07 3.21
CA ASP A 76 18.36 -9.82 1.98
C ASP A 76 19.25 -9.44 0.77
N ILE A 77 20.26 -8.56 0.92
CA ILE A 77 21.17 -8.18 -0.18
C ILE A 77 22.49 -8.97 -0.10
N GLY A 78 22.55 -10.08 -0.83
CA GLY A 78 23.81 -10.67 -1.32
C GLY A 78 24.79 -11.23 -0.28
N ASP A 79 26.03 -11.49 -0.72
CA ASP A 79 27.08 -12.06 0.13
C ASP A 79 27.40 -11.09 1.28
N PRO A 80 27.25 -11.50 2.55
CA PRO A 80 27.51 -10.66 3.72
C PRO A 80 28.97 -10.19 3.86
N THR A 81 29.87 -10.58 2.95
CA THR A 81 31.25 -10.07 2.85
C THR A 81 31.44 -8.91 1.86
N ASP A 82 30.50 -8.65 0.96
CA ASP A 82 30.61 -7.59 -0.07
C ASP A 82 30.31 -6.18 0.47
N PHE A 83 29.65 -6.10 1.63
CA PHE A 83 29.34 -4.83 2.29
C PHE A 83 29.72 -4.92 3.77
N PRO A 84 30.22 -3.83 4.40
CA PRO A 84 30.72 -3.87 5.77
C PRO A 84 29.60 -3.95 6.84
N TRP A 85 28.58 -4.78 6.64
CA TRP A 85 27.47 -5.01 7.57
C TRP A 85 27.92 -5.40 8.98
N PRO A 86 28.88 -6.31 9.17
CA PRO A 86 29.33 -6.65 10.52
C PRO A 86 29.91 -5.45 11.27
N HIS A 87 30.63 -4.57 10.56
CA HIS A 87 31.23 -3.38 11.14
C HIS A 87 30.17 -2.34 11.50
N ILE A 88 29.20 -2.10 10.61
CA ILE A 88 28.08 -1.18 10.85
C ILE A 88 27.23 -1.66 12.04
N ALA A 89 26.94 -2.96 12.11
CA ALA A 89 26.20 -3.56 13.22
C ALA A 89 26.97 -3.45 14.54
N SER A 90 28.29 -3.66 14.54
CA SER A 90 29.15 -3.47 15.71
C SER A 90 29.12 -2.03 16.20
N VAL A 91 29.30 -1.05 15.30
CA VAL A 91 29.26 0.37 15.64
C VAL A 91 27.90 0.75 16.20
N LEU A 92 26.81 0.27 15.60
CA LEU A 92 25.46 0.51 16.10
C LEU A 92 25.28 0.00 17.54
N LEU A 93 25.79 -1.20 17.84
CA LEU A 93 25.75 -1.77 19.19
C LEU A 93 26.51 -0.90 20.19
N ASP A 94 27.72 -0.46 19.83
CA ASP A 94 28.53 0.41 20.68
C ASP A 94 27.85 1.76 20.94
N LEU A 95 27.27 2.38 19.90
CA LEU A 95 26.57 3.65 20.04
C LEU A 95 25.32 3.53 20.92
N LYS A 96 24.57 2.43 20.81
CA LYS A 96 23.43 2.14 21.71
C LYS A 96 23.87 1.90 23.15
N ALA A 97 25.02 1.24 23.36
CA ALA A 97 25.58 1.06 24.70
C ALA A 97 25.97 2.41 25.34
N LEU A 98 26.43 3.37 24.54
CA LEU A 98 26.84 4.70 25.01
C LEU A 98 25.66 5.68 25.20
N ALA A 99 24.69 5.68 24.29
CA ALA A 99 23.64 6.69 24.24
C ALA A 99 22.25 6.18 24.67
N GLY A 100 22.12 4.87 24.88
CA GLY A 100 20.83 4.20 25.03
C GLY A 100 20.21 3.81 23.68
N ASP A 101 19.19 2.97 23.75
CA ASP A 101 18.41 2.57 22.57
C ASP A 101 17.38 3.65 22.20
N LEU A 102 16.91 3.60 20.96
CA LEU A 102 15.83 4.48 20.52
C LEU A 102 14.52 4.07 21.20
N PRO A 103 13.70 5.04 21.63
CA PRO A 103 12.38 4.72 22.14
C PRO A 103 11.56 4.04 21.04
N ALA A 104 10.77 3.04 21.41
CA ALA A 104 9.87 2.40 20.47
C ALA A 104 8.97 3.45 19.80
N TYR A 105 9.04 3.55 18.48
CA TYR A 105 8.18 4.47 17.75
C TYR A 105 6.71 4.08 17.96
N ARG A 106 5.96 4.99 18.56
CA ARG A 106 4.50 4.90 18.71
C ARG A 106 3.92 6.05 17.91
N PRO A 107 3.40 5.78 16.70
CA PRO A 107 2.77 6.84 15.93
C PRO A 107 1.60 7.40 16.72
N ASP A 108 1.50 8.72 16.75
CA ASP A 108 0.33 9.39 17.32
C ASP A 108 -0.88 9.02 16.47
N ARG A 109 -1.90 8.43 17.11
CA ARG A 109 -3.14 8.02 16.46
C ARG A 109 -3.83 9.18 15.74
N THR A 110 -3.66 10.41 16.23
CA THR A 110 -4.21 11.60 15.57
C THR A 110 -3.54 11.86 14.23
N ILE A 111 -2.21 11.79 14.18
CA ILE A 111 -1.41 11.93 12.96
C ILE A 111 -1.76 10.80 11.98
N THR A 112 -1.77 9.55 12.44
CA THR A 112 -2.13 8.41 11.57
C THR A 112 -3.51 8.57 10.95
N ARG A 113 -4.50 9.04 11.70
CA ARG A 113 -5.86 9.29 11.17
C ARG A 113 -5.88 10.43 10.16
N ALA A 114 -5.11 11.49 10.38
CA ALA A 114 -4.99 12.59 9.45
C ALA A 114 -4.36 12.14 8.12
N ASP A 115 -3.31 11.33 8.19
CA ASP A 115 -2.64 10.77 7.01
C ASP A 115 -3.59 9.85 6.22
N VAL A 116 -4.31 8.96 6.90
CA VAL A 116 -5.33 8.10 6.26
C VAL A 116 -6.39 8.95 5.56
N ALA A 117 -6.91 9.99 6.22
CA ALA A 117 -7.92 10.86 5.62
C ALA A 117 -7.38 11.62 4.40
N ARG A 118 -6.11 12.04 4.45
CA ARG A 118 -5.42 12.71 3.34
C ARG A 118 -5.29 11.77 2.13
N HIS A 119 -4.75 10.57 2.33
CA HIS A 119 -4.58 9.58 1.26
C HIS A 119 -5.92 9.16 0.66
N TRP A 120 -6.94 8.93 1.50
CA TRP A 120 -8.29 8.62 1.03
C TRP A 120 -8.85 9.73 0.14
N SER A 121 -8.69 10.98 0.54
CA SER A 121 -9.15 12.14 -0.24
C SER A 121 -8.41 12.28 -1.57
N GLN A 122 -7.11 11.97 -1.61
CA GLN A 122 -6.32 11.96 -2.84
C GLN A 122 -6.74 10.83 -3.78
N ALA A 123 -7.00 9.64 -3.23
CA ALA A 123 -7.46 8.47 -3.96
C ALA A 123 -8.83 8.70 -4.61
N ILE A 124 -9.80 9.27 -3.89
CA ILE A 124 -11.11 9.63 -4.46
C ILE A 124 -10.91 10.53 -5.68
N LYS A 125 -10.11 11.60 -5.54
CA LYS A 125 -9.87 12.54 -6.64
C LYS A 125 -9.28 11.86 -7.87
N LEU A 126 -8.31 10.95 -7.67
CA LEU A 126 -7.69 10.24 -8.79
C LEU A 126 -8.67 9.27 -9.46
N VAL A 127 -9.38 8.45 -8.69
CA VAL A 127 -10.32 7.47 -9.24
C VAL A 127 -11.45 8.14 -10.00
N THR A 128 -11.98 9.26 -9.49
CA THR A 128 -12.97 10.06 -10.21
C THR A 128 -12.40 10.63 -11.51
N ALA A 129 -11.21 11.23 -11.48
CA ALA A 129 -10.58 11.77 -12.69
C ALA A 129 -10.34 10.70 -13.77
N LEU A 130 -9.89 9.51 -13.38
CA LEU A 130 -9.70 8.39 -14.31
C LEU A 130 -11.03 7.92 -14.93
N SER A 131 -12.11 7.87 -14.13
CA SER A 131 -13.44 7.51 -14.62
C SER A 131 -14.00 8.53 -15.62
N ASP A 132 -13.74 9.82 -15.37
CA ASP A 132 -14.14 10.91 -16.27
C ASP A 132 -13.35 10.85 -17.59
N GLU A 133 -12.04 10.60 -17.53
CA GLU A 133 -11.17 10.42 -18.71
C GLU A 133 -11.60 9.22 -19.56
N ASP A 134 -11.91 8.08 -18.94
CA ASP A 134 -12.39 6.89 -19.65
C ASP A 134 -13.75 7.14 -20.32
N SER A 135 -14.62 7.90 -19.67
CA SER A 135 -15.91 8.30 -20.25
C SER A 135 -15.74 9.22 -21.46
N GLN A 136 -14.77 10.14 -21.42
CA GLN A 136 -14.45 11.02 -22.55
C GLN A 136 -13.80 10.27 -23.72
N ARG A 137 -12.91 9.32 -23.45
CA ARG A 137 -12.27 8.50 -24.50
C ARG A 137 -13.25 7.58 -25.21
N ASN A 138 -14.27 7.10 -24.50
CA ASN A 138 -15.27 6.20 -25.05
C ASN A 138 -16.52 6.92 -25.58
N ALA A 139 -16.52 8.26 -25.62
CA ALA A 139 -17.63 9.02 -26.17
C ALA A 139 -17.73 8.82 -27.71
N PRO A 140 -18.94 8.63 -28.27
CA PRO A 140 -19.11 8.48 -29.71
C PRO A 140 -18.72 9.79 -30.41
N VAL A 141 -17.83 9.69 -31.39
CA VAL A 141 -17.50 10.80 -32.30
C VAL A 141 -18.67 10.94 -33.27
N PHE A 142 -19.40 12.05 -33.17
CA PHE A 142 -20.49 12.42 -34.08
C PHE A 142 -19.96 13.11 -35.34
#